data_AF-A0A8H7CT15-F1
#
_entry.id   AF-A0A8H7CT15-F1
#
_cell.length_a   1.000
_cell.length_b   1.000
_cell.length_c   1.000
_cell.angle_alpha   90.00
_cell.angle_beta   90.00
_cell.angle_gamma   90.00
#
_symmetry.space_group_name_H-M   'P 1'
#
loop_
_entity.id
_entity.type
_entity.pdbx_description
1 polymer ?
#
loop_
_entity_poly.entity_id
_entity_poly.type
_entity_poly.pdbx_seq_one_letter_code
_entity_poly.pdbx_strand_id
1 'polypeptide(L)'
;MPYQMDVWTDGACRGNGQPGAVAGAGAWFSKPVDGSRGWWRALPRYPIPTNQRAELTGVVLALELATKRRAQLDNDPFFILAIHTDSQYAIDCLSNWV
;
A
#
# COMPACT_ATOMS: atom_id res chain seq x y z
N MET A 1 11.54 -20.10 -10.57
CA MET A 1 11.80 -18.84 -9.84
C MET A 1 10.48 -18.35 -9.27
N PRO A 2 10.46 -17.77 -8.05
CA PRO A 2 9.22 -17.23 -7.48
C PRO A 2 8.65 -16.13 -8.37
N TYR A 3 7.33 -15.99 -8.39
CA TYR A 3 6.70 -14.85 -9.02
C TYR A 3 7.03 -13.59 -8.22
N GLN A 4 7.74 -12.63 -8.80
CA GLN A 4 8.14 -11.40 -8.10
C GLN A 4 7.26 -10.21 -8.54
N MET A 5 6.77 -9.48 -7.55
CA MET A 5 6.05 -8.22 -7.71
C MET A 5 6.77 -7.11 -6.96
N ASP A 6 7.05 -6.01 -7.65
CA ASP A 6 7.57 -4.78 -7.07
C ASP A 6 6.47 -3.71 -7.09
N VAL A 7 6.23 -3.09 -5.94
CA VAL A 7 5.20 -2.08 -5.76
C VAL A 7 5.76 -0.92 -4.94
N TRP A 8 5.49 0.31 -5.37
CA TRP A 8 5.81 1.54 -4.68
C TRP A 8 4.54 2.09 -4.05
N THR A 9 4.61 2.46 -2.77
CA THR A 9 3.48 2.98 -2.01
C THR A 9 3.82 4.32 -1.40
N ASP A 10 2.83 5.20 -1.37
CA ASP A 10 2.92 6.54 -0.78
C ASP A 10 1.54 6.89 -0.18
N GLY A 11 1.55 7.72 0.86
CA GLY A 11 0.37 8.16 1.57
C GLY A 11 0.47 9.62 2.02
N ALA A 12 -0.44 10.46 1.55
CA ALA A 12 -0.46 11.88 1.86
C ALA A 12 -1.73 12.29 2.62
N CYS A 13 -1.58 13.16 3.61
CA CYS A 13 -2.68 13.81 4.34
C CYS A 13 -2.54 15.34 4.31
N ARG A 14 -3.56 16.02 3.81
CA ARG A 14 -3.72 17.47 4.00
C ARG A 14 -4.35 17.75 5.35
N GLY A 15 -3.78 18.68 6.11
CA GLY A 15 -4.23 18.99 7.47
C GLY A 15 -4.02 17.84 8.45
N ASN A 16 -2.84 17.19 8.40
CA ASN A 16 -2.48 16.00 9.18
C ASN A 16 -3.01 16.00 10.64
N GLY A 17 -4.03 15.16 10.93
CA GLY A 17 -4.61 15.01 12.26
C GLY A 17 -5.50 16.16 12.73
N GLN A 18 -5.81 17.14 11.88
CA GLN A 18 -6.61 18.32 12.22
C GLN A 18 -8.08 18.17 11.77
N PRO A 19 -9.02 18.90 12.39
CA PRO A 19 -10.39 18.97 11.88
C PRO A 19 -10.41 19.35 10.39
N GLY A 20 -11.14 18.57 9.58
CA GLY A 20 -11.20 18.77 8.13
C GLY A 20 -10.08 18.09 7.34
N ALA A 21 -9.19 17.32 7.98
CA ALA A 21 -8.15 16.56 7.30
C ALA A 21 -8.72 15.65 6.19
N VAL A 22 -7.95 15.51 5.11
CA VAL A 22 -8.24 14.61 4.00
C VAL A 22 -6.95 13.91 3.62
N ALA A 23 -7.00 12.57 3.52
CA ALA A 23 -5.86 11.78 3.12
C ALA A 23 -6.20 10.79 2.01
N GLY A 24 -5.17 10.40 1.28
CA GLY A 24 -5.21 9.35 0.29
C GLY A 24 -3.92 8.56 0.30
N ALA A 25 -4.02 7.32 -0.16
CA ALA A 25 -2.90 6.41 -0.35
C ALA A 25 -2.86 5.96 -1.81
N GLY A 26 -1.65 5.68 -2.30
CA GLY A 26 -1.39 5.18 -3.64
C GLY A 26 -0.51 3.94 -3.63
N ALA A 27 -0.70 3.08 -4.62
CA ALA A 27 0.17 1.94 -4.91
C ALA A 27 0.43 1.87 -6.41
N TRP A 28 1.70 1.75 -6.79
CA TRP A 28 2.16 1.66 -8.17
C TRP A 28 2.97 0.40 -8.39
N PHE A 29 2.56 -0.49 -9.30
CA PHE A 29 3.27 -1.72 -9.61
C PHE A 29 4.23 -1.52 -10.80
N SER A 30 5.42 -2.13 -10.73
CA SER A 30 6.40 -2.10 -11.83
C SER A 30 5.82 -2.69 -13.12
N LYS A 31 5.02 -3.76 -12.96
CA LYS A 31 4.33 -4.48 -14.03
C LYS A 31 2.82 -4.32 -13.86
N PRO A 32 2.05 -4.20 -14.95
CA PRO A 32 0.60 -4.11 -14.85
C PRO A 32 -0.02 -5.30 -14.12
N VAL A 33 -0.96 -5.01 -13.23
CA VAL A 33 -1.85 -5.98 -12.58
C VAL A 33 -3.26 -5.64 -13.04
N ASP A 34 -4.02 -6.62 -13.54
CA ASP A 34 -5.37 -6.39 -14.12
C ASP A 34 -5.42 -5.23 -15.16
N GLY A 35 -4.36 -5.02 -15.93
CA GLY A 35 -4.29 -3.97 -16.96
C GLY A 35 -4.00 -2.55 -16.45
N SER A 36 -3.91 -2.33 -15.14
CA SER A 36 -3.48 -1.06 -14.55
C SER A 36 -2.08 -1.19 -13.93
N ARG A 37 -1.39 -0.07 -13.74
CA ARG A 37 -0.18 0.01 -12.90
C ARG A 37 -0.41 0.75 -11.59
N GLY A 38 -1.48 1.55 -11.49
CA GLY A 38 -1.73 2.44 -10.38
C GLY A 38 -3.10 2.21 -9.74
N TRP A 39 -3.12 2.26 -8.42
CA TRP A 39 -4.33 2.25 -7.59
C TRP A 39 -4.23 3.32 -6.52
N TRP A 40 -5.38 3.78 -6.06
CA TRP A 40 -5.47 4.76 -4.99
C TRP A 40 -6.65 4.45 -4.09
N ARG A 41 -6.59 4.96 -2.86
CA ARG A 41 -7.65 4.83 -1.86
C ARG A 41 -7.72 6.11 -1.04
N ALA A 42 -8.90 6.72 -0.98
CA ALA A 42 -9.15 7.79 -0.01
C ALA A 42 -9.31 7.17 1.38
N LEU A 43 -8.74 7.82 2.40
CA LEU A 43 -8.94 7.41 3.79
C LEU A 43 -10.28 7.92 4.30
N PRO A 44 -10.95 7.17 5.20
CA PRO A 44 -12.18 7.65 5.83
C PRO A 44 -11.91 8.94 6.61
N ARG A 45 -12.92 9.82 6.67
CA ARG A 45 -12.84 11.07 7.44
C ARG A 45 -12.84 10.84 8.96
N TYR A 46 -13.31 9.68 9.42
CA TYR A 46 -13.31 9.30 10.83
C TYR A 46 -12.70 7.89 11.03
N PRO A 47 -11.83 7.71 12.05
CA PRO A 47 -11.18 8.78 12.83
C PRO A 47 -10.36 9.69 11.91
N ILE A 48 -10.06 10.91 12.38
CA ILE A 48 -9.39 11.95 11.57
C ILE A 48 -8.12 11.37 10.94
N PRO A 49 -7.96 11.47 9.61
CA PRO A 49 -6.81 10.88 8.94
C PRO A 49 -5.52 11.61 9.29
N THR A 50 -4.41 10.87 9.24
CA THR A 50 -3.04 11.37 9.42
C THR A 50 -2.16 10.88 8.27
N ASN A 51 -0.98 11.49 8.12
CA ASN A 51 0.05 11.01 7.18
C ASN A 51 0.39 9.55 7.48
N GLN A 52 0.62 9.20 8.75
CA GLN A 52 1.01 7.85 9.15
C GLN A 52 -0.05 6.80 8.77
N ARG A 53 -1.34 7.14 8.95
CA ARG A 53 -2.45 6.29 8.52
C ARG A 53 -2.47 6.15 6.99
N ALA A 54 -2.20 7.23 6.26
CA ALA A 54 -2.18 7.22 4.80
C ALA A 54 -1.08 6.29 4.28
N GLU A 55 0.14 6.40 4.83
CA GLU A 55 1.28 5.56 4.45
C GLU A 55 0.99 4.07 4.69
N LEU A 56 0.54 3.72 5.89
CA LEU A 56 0.15 2.35 6.21
C LEU A 56 -1.00 1.86 5.33
N THR A 57 -1.93 2.74 4.95
CA THR A 57 -3.01 2.39 4.01
C THR A 57 -2.45 2.08 2.62
N GLY A 58 -1.37 2.73 2.19
CA GLY A 58 -0.65 2.43 0.96
C GLY A 58 -0.08 1.01 0.97
N VAL A 59 0.58 0.64 2.06
CA VAL A 59 1.10 -0.73 2.27
C VAL A 59 -0.03 -1.76 2.27
N VAL A 60 -1.14 -1.49 2.98
CA VAL A 60 -2.32 -2.37 2.99
C VAL A 60 -2.89 -2.54 1.59
N LEU A 61 -3.03 -1.44 0.84
CA LEU A 61 -3.52 -1.46 -0.55
C LEU A 61 -2.62 -2.34 -1.44
N ALA A 62 -1.30 -2.24 -1.30
CA ALA A 62 -0.35 -3.08 -2.02
C ALA A 62 -0.50 -4.57 -1.69
N LEU A 63 -0.63 -4.92 -0.41
CA LEU A 63 -0.81 -6.31 0.03
C LEU A 63 -2.12 -6.91 -0.48
N GLU A 64 -3.22 -6.16 -0.43
CA GLU A 64 -4.52 -6.60 -0.94
C GLU A 64 -4.47 -6.86 -2.45
N LEU A 65 -3.85 -5.96 -3.23
CA LEU A 65 -3.71 -6.09 -4.68
C LEU A 65 -2.81 -7.27 -5.06
N ALA A 66 -1.68 -7.45 -4.36
CA ALA A 66 -0.78 -8.57 -4.56
C ALA A 66 -1.45 -9.91 -4.23
N THR A 67 -2.23 -9.97 -3.14
CA THR A 67 -2.98 -11.17 -2.75
C THR A 67 -4.08 -11.49 -3.76
N LYS A 68 -4.82 -10.48 -4.22
CA LYS A 68 -5.81 -10.64 -5.29
C LYS A 68 -5.16 -11.17 -6.57
N ARG A 69 -3.99 -10.64 -6.94
CA ARG A 69 -3.24 -11.10 -8.11
C ARG A 69 -2.79 -12.54 -7.96
N ARG A 70 -2.22 -12.92 -6.81
CA ARG A 70 -1.83 -14.30 -6.51
C ARG A 70 -3.00 -15.27 -6.70
N ALA A 71 -4.18 -14.93 -6.20
CA ALA A 71 -5.38 -15.76 -6.32
C ALA A 71 -5.86 -15.96 -7.77
N GLN A 72 -5.43 -15.13 -8.71
CA GLN A 72 -5.72 -15.29 -10.16
C GLN A 72 -4.65 -16.11 -10.89
N LEU A 73 -3.54 -16.45 -10.25
CA LEU A 73 -2.47 -17.26 -10.84
C LEU A 73 -2.77 -18.74 -10.62
N ASP A 74 -2.49 -19.56 -11.64
CA ASP A 74 -2.69 -21.01 -11.55
C ASP A 74 -1.75 -21.64 -10.51
N ASN A 75 -2.26 -22.66 -9.82
CA ASN A 75 -1.51 -23.50 -8.86
C ASN A 75 -1.00 -22.78 -7.59
N ASP A 76 -1.56 -21.62 -7.26
CA ASP A 76 -1.21 -20.85 -6.05
C ASP A 76 0.31 -20.70 -5.82
N PRO A 77 1.02 -20.03 -6.75
CA PRO A 77 2.46 -20.05 -6.75
C PRO A 77 3.04 -19.32 -5.54
N PHE A 78 4.17 -19.82 -5.04
CA PHE A 78 5.01 -19.05 -4.14
C PHE A 78 5.46 -17.75 -4.83
N PHE A 79 5.23 -16.62 -4.18
CA PHE A 79 5.51 -15.30 -4.73
C PHE A 79 6.24 -14.44 -3.71
N ILE A 80 7.02 -13.49 -4.22
CA ILE A 80 7.75 -12.50 -3.45
C ILE A 80 7.14 -11.13 -3.78
N LEU A 81 6.77 -10.38 -2.75
CA LEU A 81 6.32 -9.01 -2.87
C LEU A 81 7.36 -8.07 -2.25
N ALA A 82 7.93 -7.19 -3.05
CA ALA A 82 8.78 -6.10 -2.59
C ALA A 82 7.97 -4.82 -2.55
N ILE A 83 7.72 -4.30 -1.33
CA ILE A 83 7.02 -3.03 -1.10
C ILE A 83 8.07 -1.96 -0.85
N HIS A 84 8.05 -0.91 -1.67
CA HIS A 84 8.94 0.23 -1.58
C HIS A 84 8.14 1.43 -1.06
N THR A 85 8.56 2.02 0.06
CA THR A 85 7.96 3.21 0.67
C THR A 85 9.08 4.07 1.27
N ASP A 86 8.89 5.38 1.27
CA ASP A 86 9.75 6.35 1.98
C ASP A 86 9.29 6.59 3.42
N SER A 87 8.19 5.98 3.85
CA SER A 87 7.70 6.07 5.23
C SER A 87 8.52 5.20 6.17
N GLN A 88 9.49 5.81 6.85
CA GLN A 88 10.25 5.16 7.92
C GLN A 88 9.31 4.60 9.01
N TYR A 89 8.21 5.30 9.28
CA TYR A 89 7.19 4.83 10.23
C TYR A 89 6.59 3.48 9.81
N ALA A 90 6.23 3.32 8.53
CA ALA A 90 5.71 2.05 8.03
C ALA A 90 6.76 0.94 8.06
N ILE A 91 8.01 1.27 7.69
CA ILE A 91 9.14 0.33 7.74
C ILE A 91 9.36 -0.17 9.17
N ASP A 92 9.46 0.74 10.14
CA ASP A 92 9.71 0.39 11.54
C ASP A 92 8.56 -0.42 12.16
N CYS A 93 7.31 -0.07 11.86
CA CYS A 93 6.14 -0.85 12.28
C CYS A 93 6.22 -2.33 11.84
N LEU A 94 6.81 -2.61 10.67
CA LEU A 94 6.84 -3.95 10.08
C LEU A 94 8.13 -4.71 10.36
N SER A 95 9.22 -4.02 10.69
CA SER A 95 10.55 -4.62 10.83
C SER A 95 11.11 -4.58 12.26
N ASN A 96 10.69 -3.62 13.08
CA ASN A 96 11.35 -3.32 14.35
C ASN A 96 10.41 -3.34 15.57
N TRP A 97 9.12 -3.02 15.39
CA TRP A 97 8.18 -2.83 16.51
C TRP A 97 7.10 -3.92 16.61
N VAL A 98 7.31 -5.05 15.93
CA VAL A 98 6.41 -6.21 15.95
C VAL A 98 6.66 -7.07 17.19
#